data_AF-A0A1I1RKZ6-F1
#
_entry.id   AF-A0A1I1RKZ6-F1
#
_cell.length_a   1.000
_cell.length_b   1.000
_cell.length_c   1.000
_cell.angle_alpha   90.00
_cell.angle_beta   90.00
_cell.angle_gamma   90.00
#
_symmetry.space_group_name_H-M   'P 1'
#
loop_
_entity.id
_entity.type
_entity.pdbx_description
1 polymer ?
#
loop_
_entity_poly.entity_id
_entity_poly.type
_entity_poly.pdbx_seq_one_letter_code
_entity_poly.pdbx_strand_id
1 'polypeptide(L)'
;MLAPSLSHSAIATGAPVGLTSERPGASARYSQCLSGSRGPRYWPAQTLDAFLLQMAARGHCISAAMMLGDRRYALEQIEHARGLQGETLRALVQELSEYFQDTEPAVAGLHWCHR
;
A
#
# COMPACT_ATOMS: atom_id res chain seq x y z
N MET A 1 20.89 23.17 -72.08
CA MET A 1 22.05 22.72 -71.28
C MET A 1 21.80 23.07 -69.82
N LEU A 2 22.25 22.16 -68.94
CA LEU A 2 22.27 22.14 -67.46
C LEU A 2 20.95 21.92 -66.68
N ALA A 3 20.98 20.81 -65.94
CA ALA A 3 20.04 20.36 -64.90
C ALA A 3 20.51 20.86 -63.50
N PRO A 4 20.14 20.20 -62.39
CA PRO A 4 18.92 20.42 -61.59
C PRO A 4 19.28 20.89 -60.16
N SER A 5 18.29 21.27 -59.33
CA SER A 5 18.52 21.31 -57.88
C SER A 5 17.28 20.91 -57.09
N LEU A 6 17.48 19.83 -56.32
CA LEU A 6 16.60 19.30 -55.28
C LEU A 6 16.64 20.25 -54.07
N SER A 7 15.51 20.41 -53.36
CA SER A 7 15.55 20.41 -51.89
C SER A 7 14.17 20.26 -51.26
N HIS A 8 13.94 19.02 -50.82
CA HIS A 8 13.40 18.56 -49.53
C HIS A 8 12.35 19.38 -48.78
N SER A 9 11.21 18.70 -48.63
CA SER A 9 10.19 18.87 -47.59
C SER A 9 10.76 18.94 -46.18
N ALA A 10 10.29 19.90 -45.39
CA ALA A 10 10.40 19.90 -43.93
C ALA A 10 9.00 19.77 -43.32
N ILE A 11 8.80 18.65 -42.66
CA ILE A 11 7.60 18.29 -41.89
C ILE A 11 7.45 19.20 -40.67
N ALA A 12 6.26 19.78 -40.51
CA ALA A 12 5.89 20.54 -39.33
C ALA A 12 5.74 19.58 -38.13
N THR A 13 6.68 19.68 -37.19
CA THR A 13 6.61 19.00 -35.89
C THR A 13 5.56 19.74 -35.05
N GLY A 14 4.39 19.12 -34.90
CA GLY A 14 3.37 19.56 -33.96
C GLY A 14 3.65 19.03 -32.55
N ALA A 15 3.73 19.94 -31.58
CA ALA A 15 3.24 19.79 -30.20
C ALA A 15 3.50 21.10 -29.47
N PRO A 16 2.49 21.65 -28.76
CA PRO A 16 2.64 21.59 -27.31
C PRO A 16 1.35 21.22 -26.56
N VAL A 17 1.54 20.32 -25.60
CA VAL A 17 1.02 20.35 -24.22
C VAL A 17 -0.38 20.95 -24.06
N GLY A 18 -1.37 20.04 -24.07
CA GLY A 18 -2.66 20.23 -23.43
C GLY A 18 -2.79 19.19 -22.31
N LEU A 19 -2.71 19.64 -21.07
CA LEU A 19 -3.00 18.88 -19.86
C LEU A 19 -4.48 18.48 -19.86
N THR A 20 -4.80 17.28 -20.35
CA THR A 20 -6.11 16.67 -20.07
C THR A 20 -5.95 15.63 -18.97
N SER A 21 -6.48 16.03 -17.83
CA SER A 21 -6.74 15.24 -16.64
C SER A 21 -7.74 14.13 -16.96
N GLU A 22 -7.24 12.93 -17.25
CA GLU A 22 -8.04 11.71 -17.23
C GLU A 22 -7.18 10.63 -16.56
N ARG A 23 -7.10 10.68 -15.21
CA ARG A 23 -6.49 9.59 -14.43
C ARG A 23 -7.34 8.33 -14.68
N PRO A 24 -6.80 7.28 -15.32
CA PRO A 24 -7.51 6.02 -15.43
C PRO A 24 -7.73 5.50 -14.01
N GLY A 25 -8.99 5.19 -13.69
CA GLY A 25 -9.34 4.47 -12.48
C GLY A 25 -8.56 3.15 -12.45
N ALA A 26 -7.51 3.11 -11.63
CA ALA A 26 -6.81 1.89 -11.27
C ALA A 26 -7.69 1.12 -10.28
N SER A 27 -8.82 0.63 -10.80
CA SER A 27 -9.68 -0.28 -10.08
C SER A 27 -8.96 -1.63 -10.01
N ALA A 28 -8.53 -1.96 -8.80
CA ALA A 28 -8.49 -3.32 -8.30
C ALA A 28 -7.82 -4.36 -9.22
N ARG A 29 -6.49 -4.37 -9.24
CA ARG A 29 -5.74 -5.62 -9.35
C ARG A 29 -5.23 -6.02 -7.97
N TYR A 30 -6.14 -6.50 -7.12
CA TYR A 30 -5.72 -7.39 -6.05
C TYR A 30 -5.38 -8.73 -6.71
N SER A 31 -4.12 -8.88 -7.09
CA SER A 31 -3.56 -10.16 -7.49
C SER A 31 -3.64 -11.08 -6.27
N GLN A 32 -4.65 -11.95 -6.25
CA GLN A 32 -4.86 -12.93 -5.20
C GLN A 32 -3.79 -14.03 -5.37
N CYS A 33 -2.65 -13.85 -4.71
CA CYS A 33 -1.60 -14.86 -4.67
C CYS A 33 -1.90 -15.85 -3.55
N LEU A 34 -2.54 -16.95 -3.96
CA LEU A 34 -2.31 -18.34 -3.54
C LEU A 34 -1.96 -18.59 -2.07
N SER A 35 -2.94 -19.18 -1.38
CA SER A 35 -2.71 -20.00 -0.18
C SER A 35 -1.62 -21.04 -0.43
N GLY A 36 -0.63 -21.10 0.45
CA GLY A 36 0.29 -22.24 0.51
C GLY A 36 1.76 -21.91 0.73
N SER A 37 2.10 -21.14 1.76
CA SER A 37 3.39 -21.33 2.44
C SER A 37 3.31 -20.71 3.83
N ARG A 38 3.36 -21.55 4.86
CA ARG A 38 3.42 -21.15 6.27
C ARG A 38 4.86 -20.71 6.61
N GLY A 39 5.40 -19.81 5.78
CA GLY A 39 6.67 -19.13 6.00
C GLY A 39 6.52 -18.07 7.10
N PRO A 40 7.62 -17.41 7.50
CA PRO A 40 7.55 -16.28 8.43
C PRO A 40 6.50 -15.30 7.92
N ARG A 41 5.42 -15.12 8.71
CA ARG A 41 4.26 -14.31 8.35
C ARG A 41 4.75 -12.87 8.16
N TYR A 42 5.02 -12.52 6.90
CA TYR A 42 5.49 -11.19 6.56
C TYR A 42 4.46 -10.18 7.05
N TRP A 43 4.94 -9.11 7.66
CA TRP A 43 4.08 -8.04 8.16
C TRP A 43 3.22 -7.48 7.02
N PRO A 44 1.92 -7.24 7.21
CA PRO A 44 1.05 -6.75 6.15
C PRO A 44 1.29 -5.25 5.92
N ALA A 45 2.42 -4.91 5.32
CA ALA A 45 2.90 -3.54 5.15
C ALA A 45 1.90 -2.67 4.36
N GLN A 46 1.28 -3.22 3.31
CA GLN A 46 0.29 -2.49 2.52
C GLN A 46 -1.01 -2.26 3.29
N THR A 47 -1.51 -3.27 4.02
CA THR A 47 -2.71 -3.18 4.85
C THR A 47 -2.51 -2.19 5.99
N LEU A 48 -1.33 -2.21 6.63
CA LEU A 48 -0.98 -1.23 7.66
C LEU A 48 -0.91 0.19 7.08
N ASP A 49 -0.22 0.40 5.96
CA ASP A 49 -0.11 1.73 5.36
C ASP A 49 -1.49 2.31 5.00
N ALA A 50 -2.35 1.50 4.38
CA ALA A 50 -3.73 1.87 4.08
C ALA A 50 -4.54 2.18 5.36
N PHE A 51 -4.34 1.43 6.44
CA PHE A 51 -4.97 1.69 7.72
C PHE A 51 -4.52 3.03 8.31
N LEU A 52 -3.21 3.31 8.30
CA LEU A 52 -2.64 4.57 8.80
C LEU A 52 -3.17 5.76 8.00
N LEU A 53 -3.27 5.64 6.67
CA LEU A 53 -3.85 6.67 5.82
C LEU A 53 -5.33 6.91 6.13
N GLN A 54 -6.11 5.84 6.34
CA GLN A 54 -7.53 5.96 6.69
C GLN A 54 -7.75 6.60 8.07
N MET A 55 -6.88 6.30 9.03
CA MET A 55 -6.92 6.93 10.36
C MET A 55 -6.47 8.39 10.28
N ALA A 56 -5.41 8.69 9.54
CA ALA A 56 -4.92 10.04 9.33
C ALA A 56 -5.95 10.93 8.62
N ALA A 57 -6.67 10.41 7.62
CA ALA A 57 -7.76 11.10 6.94
C ALA A 57 -8.92 11.50 7.89
N ARG A 58 -9.03 10.83 9.04
CA ARG A 58 -10.01 11.11 10.10
C ARG A 58 -9.43 11.91 11.26
N GLY A 59 -8.18 12.36 11.16
CA GLY A 59 -7.48 13.15 12.18
C GLY A 59 -6.72 12.33 13.23
N HIS A 60 -6.59 11.01 13.04
CA HIS A 60 -5.87 10.13 13.95
C HIS A 60 -4.53 9.70 13.35
N CYS A 61 -3.45 10.36 13.76
CA CYS A 61 -2.10 9.95 13.39
C CYS A 61 -1.61 8.82 14.31
N ILE A 62 -1.34 7.66 13.74
CA ILE A 62 -0.89 6.46 14.46
C ILE A 62 0.56 6.14 14.06
N SER A 63 1.35 5.64 15.01
CA SER A 63 2.71 5.17 14.72
C SER A 63 2.73 3.69 14.33
N ALA A 64 3.15 3.43 13.10
CA ALA A 64 3.45 2.07 12.60
C ALA A 64 4.45 1.34 13.52
N ALA A 65 5.50 2.04 13.93
CA ALA A 65 6.56 1.50 14.78
C ALA A 65 6.03 1.08 16.16
N MET A 66 5.08 1.83 16.73
CA MET A 66 4.46 1.44 18.00
C MET A 66 3.50 0.26 17.83
N MET A 67 2.74 0.18 16.73
CA MET A 67 1.92 -1.00 16.47
C MET A 67 2.76 -2.27 16.27
N LEU A 68 3.96 -2.12 15.71
CA LEU A 68 4.94 -3.20 15.53
C LEU A 68 5.63 -3.59 16.84
N GLY A 69 5.97 -2.62 17.68
CA GLY A 69 6.72 -2.84 18.92
C GLY A 69 5.85 -3.19 20.13
N ASP A 70 4.57 -2.81 20.12
CA ASP A 70 3.63 -3.05 21.21
C ASP A 70 2.29 -3.56 20.66
N ARG A 71 2.02 -4.84 20.92
CA ARG A 71 0.78 -5.51 20.52
C ARG A 71 -0.45 -4.93 21.19
N ARG A 72 -0.36 -4.50 22.46
CA ARG A 72 -1.50 -3.91 23.17
C ARG A 72 -1.88 -2.60 22.54
N TYR A 73 -0.88 -1.77 22.24
CA TYR A 73 -1.10 -0.53 21.50
C TYR A 73 -1.76 -0.80 20.15
N ALA A 74 -1.31 -1.81 19.39
CA ALA A 74 -1.94 -2.17 18.12
C ALA A 74 -3.41 -2.56 18.27
N LEU A 75 -3.74 -3.40 19.25
CA LEU A 75 -5.12 -3.82 19.53
C LEU A 75 -6.00 -2.65 19.98
N GLU A 76 -5.48 -1.74 20.79
CA GLU A 76 -6.19 -0.51 21.20
C GLU A 76 -6.51 0.38 19.99
N GLN A 77 -5.56 0.55 19.06
CA GLN A 77 -5.79 1.31 17.83
C GLN A 77 -6.79 0.64 16.90
N ILE A 78 -6.79 -0.69 16.84
CA ILE A 78 -7.75 -1.50 16.08
C ILE A 78 -9.15 -1.35 16.66
N GLU A 79 -9.31 -1.43 17.98
CA GLU A 79 -10.59 -1.25 18.65
C GLU A 79 -11.12 0.18 18.46
N HIS A 80 -10.24 1.17 18.59
CA HIS A 80 -10.58 2.56 18.30
C HIS A 80 -11.07 2.73 16.85
N ALA A 81 -10.39 2.11 15.88
CA ALA A 81 -10.79 2.16 14.47
C ALA A 81 -12.12 1.45 14.18
N ARG A 82 -12.54 0.46 14.99
CA ARG A 82 -13.88 -0.17 14.86
C ARG A 82 -15.01 0.78 15.18
N GLY A 83 -14.78 1.77 16.04
CA GLY A 83 -15.75 2.83 16.36
C GLY A 83 -15.91 3.87 15.25
N LEU A 84 -15.01 3.88 14.26
CA LEU A 84 -15.02 4.85 13.16
C LEU A 84 -15.81 4.31 11.95
N GLN A 85 -16.47 5.21 11.23
CA GLN A 85 -17.26 4.84 10.05
C GLN A 85 -16.38 4.68 8.80
N GLY A 86 -16.67 3.65 8.01
CA GLY A 86 -16.07 3.42 6.69
C GLY A 86 -15.88 1.93 6.37
N GLU A 87 -16.47 1.48 5.26
CA GLU A 87 -16.40 0.07 4.83
C GLU A 87 -14.96 -0.38 4.59
N THR A 88 -14.18 0.45 3.89
CA THR A 88 -12.75 0.18 3.65
C THR A 88 -11.95 0.09 4.96
N LEU A 89 -12.26 0.94 5.94
CA LEU A 89 -11.58 0.90 7.24
C LEU A 89 -11.97 -0.38 8.01
N ARG A 90 -13.24 -0.78 7.97
CA ARG A 90 -13.71 -2.04 8.59
C ARG A 90 -12.99 -3.26 8.01
N ALA A 91 -12.83 -3.33 6.69
CA ALA A 91 -12.11 -4.41 6.03
C ALA A 91 -10.64 -4.48 6.49
N LEU A 92 -9.94 -3.33 6.51
CA LEU A 92 -8.54 -3.24 6.98
C LEU A 92 -8.41 -3.64 8.46
N VAL A 93 -9.35 -3.19 9.29
CA VAL A 93 -9.42 -3.52 10.72
C VAL A 93 -9.62 -5.02 10.94
N GLN A 94 -10.46 -5.67 10.14
CA GLN A 94 -10.65 -7.11 10.22
C GLN A 94 -9.36 -7.87 9.92
N GLU A 95 -8.71 -7.55 8.79
CA GLU A 95 -7.46 -8.20 8.37
C GLU A 95 -6.32 -7.98 9.39
N LEU A 96 -6.17 -6.76 9.89
CA LEU A 96 -5.19 -6.47 10.94
C LEU A 96 -5.53 -7.18 12.25
N SER A 97 -6.80 -7.22 12.63
CA SER A 97 -7.23 -7.92 13.86
C SER A 97 -6.85 -9.38 13.82
N GLU A 98 -7.09 -10.06 12.70
CA GLU A 98 -6.68 -11.45 12.51
C GLU A 98 -5.17 -11.56 12.66
N TYR A 99 -4.38 -10.73 11.98
CA TYR A 99 -2.91 -10.75 12.11
C TYR A 99 -2.40 -10.59 13.56
N PHE A 100 -2.94 -9.62 14.31
CA PHE A 100 -2.52 -9.38 15.70
C PHE A 100 -3.12 -10.38 16.69
N GLN A 101 -4.26 -11.00 16.40
CA GLN A 101 -4.88 -12.03 17.25
C GLN A 101 -4.21 -13.38 17.07
N ASP A 102 -3.82 -13.71 15.85
CA ASP A 102 -3.26 -14.99 15.42
C ASP A 102 -1.76 -15.16 15.79
N THR A 103 -1.34 -14.44 16.83
CA THR A 103 -0.04 -14.62 17.47
C THR A 103 -0.11 -15.83 18.38
N GLU A 104 0.02 -17.02 17.80
CA GLU A 104 0.87 -18.02 18.45
C GLU A 104 2.19 -17.33 18.78
N PRO A 105 2.73 -17.44 20.00
CA PRO A 105 4.02 -16.88 20.32
C PRO A 105 5.03 -17.55 19.40
N ALA A 106 5.38 -16.89 18.31
CA ALA A 106 6.51 -17.28 17.51
C ALA A 106 7.65 -17.36 18.53
N VAL A 107 8.17 -18.56 18.69
CA VAL A 107 9.33 -18.96 19.49
C VAL A 107 10.60 -18.26 19.00
N ALA A 108 10.53 -16.95 18.74
CA ALA A 108 11.63 -16.03 18.52
C ALA A 108 12.43 -15.81 19.81
N GLY A 109 12.56 -16.83 20.65
CA GLY A 109 13.56 -16.91 21.70
C GLY A 109 14.94 -17.35 21.19
N LEU A 110 15.12 -17.71 19.91
CA LEU A 110 16.39 -18.35 19.51
C LEU A 110 16.83 -18.02 18.07
N HIS A 111 17.32 -16.80 17.78
CA HIS A 111 18.59 -16.68 17.02
C HIS A 111 19.17 -15.26 16.91
N TRP A 112 18.58 -14.19 17.49
CA TRP A 112 19.05 -12.82 17.24
C TRP A 112 20.38 -12.46 17.93
N CYS A 113 21.10 -13.42 18.50
CA CYS A 113 22.48 -13.24 18.95
C CYS A 113 23.33 -14.45 18.57
N HIS A 114 23.81 -14.49 17.32
CA HIS A 114 25.09 -15.12 17.05
C HIS A 114 26.04 -14.05 16.51
N ARG A 115 26.99 -13.71 17.39
CA ARG A 115 28.11 -12.79 17.23
C ARG A 115 29.10 -13.31 16.18
#